data_AF-A0A3P9H277-F1
#
_entry.id   AF-A0A3P9H277-F1
#
_cell.length_a   1.000
_cell.length_b   1.000
_cell.length_c   1.000
_cell.angle_alpha   90.00
_cell.angle_beta   90.00
_cell.angle_gamma   90.00
#
_symmetry.space_group_name_H-M   'P 1'
#
loop_
_entity.id
_entity.type
_entity.pdbx_description
1 polymer ?
#
loop_
_entity_poly.entity_id
_entity_poly.type
_entity_poly.pdbx_seq_one_letter_code
_entity_poly.pdbx_strand_id
1 'polypeptide(L)'
;MSLVWTDSRLQADPSLFRLGSCFPATISPREVAFSVTYDDCNFRRLVTGNELNYTNDLIYTSSPDSYVHPFSLPVVCSFERPKDWYPMTYDPEFSTYGVEDLVFHVGLMNADFTGPSESNVYPLGSMISVMAAVDQQDHQPLLLFLEECIASTTPDLHPGADSYPIITNKGCLVDSKVSRSKFEPREKLSEIHLSVQAFKFALGHEVFIHCTLVAWDPNGLDDTKKACHYNKDHGWELLDNPAYNGLCDCCESTCKSRKRRNLSEKHGLAKKAVVGPLTITA
;
A
#
# COMPACT_ATOMS: atom_id res chain seq x y z
N MET A 1 49.13 -10.07 48.24
CA MET A 1 48.70 -10.69 46.98
C MET A 1 47.22 -10.35 46.82
N SER A 2 46.90 -9.43 45.91
CA SER A 2 45.52 -8.98 45.68
C SER A 2 45.00 -9.62 44.39
N LEU A 3 43.96 -10.43 44.53
CA LEU A 3 43.26 -11.06 43.41
C LEU A 3 42.09 -10.15 43.04
N VAL A 4 42.16 -9.50 41.88
CA VAL A 4 41.09 -8.67 41.34
C VAL A 4 40.40 -9.48 40.26
N TRP A 5 39.17 -9.91 40.52
CA TRP A 5 38.31 -10.50 39.51
C TRP A 5 37.58 -9.37 38.77
N THR A 6 37.88 -9.18 37.49
CA THR A 6 37.08 -8.35 36.60
C THR A 6 36.14 -9.25 35.80
N ASP A 7 34.96 -9.52 36.35
CA ASP A 7 33.79 -9.78 35.52
C ASP A 7 33.43 -8.41 34.87
N SER A 8 33.22 -8.22 33.57
CA SER A 8 32.56 -9.06 32.58
C SER A 8 32.98 -8.55 31.21
N ARG A 9 33.28 -9.43 30.24
CA ARG A 9 33.20 -9.00 28.83
C ARG A 9 31.76 -8.51 28.61
N LEU A 10 31.57 -7.31 28.06
CA LEU A 10 30.25 -6.84 27.65
C LEU A 10 29.64 -7.93 26.77
N GLN A 11 28.55 -8.55 27.21
CA GLN A 11 27.95 -9.71 26.53
C GLN A 11 27.36 -9.30 25.17
N ALA A 12 27.03 -8.02 25.00
CA ALA A 12 26.51 -7.43 23.79
C ALA A 12 27.28 -6.13 23.44
N ASP A 13 27.48 -5.87 22.14
CA ASP A 13 28.05 -4.61 21.65
C ASP A 13 26.94 -3.56 21.52
N PRO A 14 26.92 -2.51 22.36
CA PRO A 14 25.82 -1.56 22.39
C PRO A 14 25.66 -0.74 21.09
N SER A 15 26.68 -0.69 20.22
CA SER A 15 26.62 0.01 18.94
C SER A 15 25.80 -0.72 17.87
N LEU A 16 25.45 -1.99 18.12
CA LEU A 16 24.68 -2.83 17.20
C LEU A 16 23.16 -2.74 17.41
N PHE A 17 22.72 -1.98 18.42
CA PHE A 17 21.32 -1.65 18.61
C PHE A 17 20.83 -0.66 17.56
N ARG A 18 19.60 -0.85 17.10
CA ARG A 18 18.87 0.06 16.21
C ARG A 18 17.46 0.24 16.73
N LEU A 19 16.90 1.43 16.57
CA LEU A 19 15.48 1.69 16.79
C LEU A 19 14.89 2.03 15.43
N GLY A 20 14.21 1.07 14.81
CA GLY A 20 13.86 1.12 13.39
C GLY A 20 15.10 1.33 12.51
N SER A 21 15.17 2.47 11.82
CA SER A 21 16.31 2.84 10.97
C SER A 21 17.39 3.68 11.67
N CYS A 22 17.20 4.04 12.95
CA CYS A 22 18.08 4.97 13.66
C CYS A 22 19.16 4.31 14.52
N PHE A 23 20.30 4.99 14.61
CA PHE A 23 21.42 4.64 15.48
C PHE A 23 21.23 5.19 16.90
N PRO A 24 21.88 4.59 17.92
CA PRO A 24 21.85 5.12 19.27
C PRO A 24 22.42 6.54 19.35
N ALA A 25 21.75 7.41 20.10
CA ALA A 25 22.21 8.76 20.37
C ALA A 25 23.29 8.78 21.47
N THR A 26 23.21 7.86 22.43
CA THR A 26 24.20 7.72 23.50
C THR A 26 24.40 6.27 23.86
N ILE A 27 25.67 5.90 24.09
CA ILE A 27 26.09 4.55 24.45
C ILE A 27 26.88 4.63 25.75
N SER A 28 26.50 3.83 26.74
CA SER A 28 27.22 3.65 27.99
C SER A 28 27.50 2.16 28.25
N PRO A 29 28.35 1.82 29.24
CA PRO A 29 28.63 0.41 29.56
C PRO A 29 27.42 -0.40 30.05
N ARG A 30 26.28 0.25 30.38
CA ARG A 30 25.09 -0.43 30.92
C ARG A 30 23.80 -0.11 30.16
N GLU A 31 23.77 0.97 29.39
CA GLU A 31 22.55 1.50 28.78
C GLU A 31 22.83 2.08 27.39
N VAL A 32 21.83 1.95 26.51
CA VAL A 32 21.78 2.54 25.17
C VAL A 32 20.57 3.46 25.13
N ALA A 33 20.76 4.70 24.70
CA ALA A 33 19.68 5.69 24.63
C ALA A 33 19.47 6.17 23.19
N PHE A 34 18.20 6.31 22.81
CA PHE A 34 17.74 6.87 21.56
C PHE A 34 17.00 8.18 21.85
N SER A 35 17.34 9.25 21.12
CA SER A 35 16.65 10.53 21.18
C SER A 35 16.14 10.84 19.78
N VAL A 36 14.88 10.51 19.52
CA VAL A 36 14.28 10.49 18.19
C VAL A 36 12.92 11.17 18.23
N THR A 37 12.50 11.75 17.11
CA THR A 37 11.11 12.22 16.96
C THR A 37 10.23 11.10 16.39
N TYR A 38 8.91 11.23 16.57
CA TYR A 38 7.97 10.21 16.11
C TYR A 38 7.77 10.15 14.59
N ASP A 39 8.26 11.16 13.87
CA ASP A 39 8.23 11.20 12.40
C ASP A 39 9.55 10.68 11.78
N ASP A 40 10.55 10.40 12.63
CA ASP A 40 11.84 9.85 12.24
C ASP A 40 11.87 8.32 12.38
N CYS A 41 12.99 7.71 11.97
CA CYS A 41 13.35 6.33 12.31
C CYS A 41 12.35 5.25 11.88
N ASN A 42 11.43 5.59 10.96
CA ASN A 42 10.32 4.76 10.49
C ASN A 42 9.37 4.32 11.62
N PHE A 43 9.10 5.20 12.58
CA PHE A 43 8.03 4.96 13.55
C PHE A 43 6.68 4.78 12.84
N ARG A 44 5.95 3.74 13.23
CA ARG A 44 4.59 3.47 12.76
C ARG A 44 3.63 4.20 13.69
N ARG A 45 2.60 4.82 13.13
CA ARG A 45 1.57 5.52 13.90
C ARG A 45 0.26 4.75 13.80
N LEU A 46 -0.22 4.27 14.94
CA LEU A 46 -1.47 3.54 15.11
C LEU A 46 -2.42 4.37 15.97
N VAL A 47 -3.71 4.45 15.62
CA VAL A 47 -4.69 5.10 16.48
C VAL A 47 -5.81 4.12 16.81
N THR A 48 -6.08 3.98 18.10
CA THR A 48 -7.03 3.00 18.63
C THR A 48 -7.93 3.69 19.65
N GLY A 49 -9.20 3.93 19.30
CA GLY A 49 -10.16 4.59 20.20
C GLY A 49 -9.73 6.02 20.60
N ASN A 50 -9.36 6.20 21.86
CA ASN A 50 -8.85 7.47 22.41
C ASN A 50 -7.32 7.49 22.60
N GLU A 51 -6.60 6.51 22.05
CA GLU A 51 -5.16 6.40 22.19
C GLU A 51 -4.45 6.53 20.83
N LEU A 52 -3.46 7.42 20.77
CA LEU A 52 -2.51 7.58 19.67
C LEU A 52 -1.21 6.87 20.06
N ASN A 53 -0.89 5.80 19.34
CA ASN A 53 0.25 4.94 19.59
C ASN A 53 1.31 5.11 18.50
N TYR A 54 2.54 5.41 18.91
CA TYR A 54 3.71 5.35 18.02
C TYR A 54 4.51 4.09 18.33
N THR A 55 4.71 3.24 17.33
CA THR A 55 5.35 1.93 17.49
C THR A 55 6.59 1.80 16.61
N ASN A 56 7.60 1.10 17.12
CA ASN A 56 8.82 0.76 16.39
C ASN A 56 9.46 -0.48 17.02
N ASP A 57 10.50 -1.02 16.39
CA ASP A 57 11.24 -2.16 16.89
C ASP A 57 12.65 -1.74 17.35
N LEU A 58 12.99 -2.11 18.58
CA LEU A 58 14.37 -2.08 19.06
C LEU A 58 15.06 -3.38 18.66
N ILE A 59 15.97 -3.29 17.71
CA ILE A 59 16.65 -4.41 17.07
C ILE A 59 18.08 -4.46 17.58
N TYR A 60 18.50 -5.62 18.07
CA TYR A 60 19.91 -5.92 18.32
C TYR A 60 20.41 -6.89 17.24
N THR A 61 21.45 -6.48 16.51
CA THR A 61 22.14 -7.36 15.57
C THR A 61 23.42 -7.90 16.21
N SER A 62 23.74 -9.18 16.03
CA SER A 62 24.92 -9.79 16.67
C SER A 62 26.11 -9.79 15.72
N SER A 63 27.32 -9.57 16.25
CA SER A 63 28.57 -9.86 15.52
C SER A 63 28.76 -11.38 15.36
N PRO A 64 29.44 -11.88 14.31
CA PRO A 64 29.68 -13.31 14.06
C PRO A 64 30.22 -14.10 15.26
N ASP A 65 30.97 -13.46 16.16
CA ASP A 65 31.60 -14.06 17.34
C ASP A 65 30.86 -13.77 18.66
N SER A 66 29.64 -13.20 18.61
CA SER A 66 28.88 -12.83 19.80
C SER A 66 28.09 -14.02 20.37
N TYR A 67 28.12 -14.17 21.69
CA TYR A 67 27.30 -15.15 22.42
C TYR A 67 25.82 -14.76 22.53
N VAL A 68 25.46 -13.52 22.19
CA VAL A 68 24.08 -13.00 22.24
C VAL A 68 23.48 -13.06 20.85
N HIS A 69 22.39 -13.81 20.72
CA HIS A 69 21.65 -13.92 19.46
C HIS A 69 20.93 -12.61 19.11
N PRO A 70 20.74 -12.31 17.81
CA PRO A 70 19.93 -11.19 17.38
C PRO A 70 18.51 -11.30 17.94
N PHE A 71 17.94 -10.17 18.35
CA PHE A 71 16.59 -10.10 18.87
C PHE A 71 15.92 -8.78 18.49
N SER A 72 14.60 -8.76 18.54
CA SER A 72 13.76 -7.59 18.30
C SER A 72 12.78 -7.43 19.44
N LEU A 73 12.64 -6.21 19.97
CA LEU A 73 11.69 -5.87 21.02
C LEU A 73 10.77 -4.73 20.57
N PRO A 74 9.44 -4.86 20.72
CA PRO A 74 8.53 -3.80 20.35
C PRO A 74 8.65 -2.62 21.32
N VAL A 75 8.66 -1.42 20.78
CA VAL A 75 8.60 -0.14 21.48
C VAL A 75 7.27 0.51 21.16
N VAL A 76 6.50 0.86 22.19
CA VAL A 76 5.18 1.51 22.06
C VAL A 76 5.15 2.74 22.94
N CYS A 77 4.83 3.89 22.34
CA CYS A 77 4.55 5.13 23.04
C CYS A 77 3.09 5.50 22.86
N SER A 78 2.32 5.50 23.95
CA SER A 78 0.89 5.75 23.94
C SER A 78 0.56 7.14 24.48
N PHE A 79 -0.30 7.85 23.76
CA PHE A 79 -0.76 9.20 24.09
C PHE A 79 -2.28 9.26 24.07
N GLU A 80 -2.87 10.13 24.90
CA GLU A 80 -4.27 10.49 24.73
C GLU A 80 -4.45 11.21 23.39
N ARG A 81 -5.43 10.75 22.62
CA ARG A 81 -5.82 11.31 21.34
C ARG A 81 -6.31 12.75 21.53
N PRO A 82 -5.76 13.75 20.82
CA PRO A 82 -6.24 15.13 20.91
C PRO A 82 -7.73 15.23 20.60
N LYS A 83 -8.46 16.13 21.27
CA LYS A 83 -9.92 16.29 21.08
C LYS A 83 -10.28 16.74 19.66
N ASP A 84 -9.37 17.46 19.01
CA ASP A 84 -9.50 17.95 17.64
C ASP A 84 -8.89 16.97 16.61
N TRP A 85 -8.56 15.76 17.06
CA TRP A 85 -7.99 14.72 16.22
C TRP A 85 -9.13 13.98 15.50
N TYR A 86 -9.11 14.04 14.18
CA TYR A 86 -9.95 13.24 13.31
C TYR A 86 -9.11 12.11 12.71
N PRO A 87 -9.57 10.85 12.79
CA PRO A 87 -9.08 9.85 11.86
C PRO A 87 -9.64 10.23 10.49
N MET A 88 -8.82 10.31 9.45
CA MET A 88 -9.35 10.02 8.12
C MET A 88 -9.60 8.50 8.05
N THR A 89 -10.69 8.08 8.69
CA THR A 89 -11.33 6.80 8.50
C THR A 89 -12.70 7.08 7.92
N TYR A 90 -12.85 6.71 6.67
CA TYR A 90 -14.16 6.31 6.19
C TYR A 90 -14.31 4.82 6.43
N ASP A 91 -15.40 4.46 7.09
CA ASP A 91 -16.02 3.16 6.93
C ASP A 91 -17.24 3.34 6.03
N PRO A 92 -17.16 2.94 4.77
CA PRO A 92 -18.35 2.68 3.98
C PRO A 92 -18.47 1.16 3.77
N GLU A 93 -19.65 0.61 4.06
CA GLU A 93 -20.02 -0.75 3.70
C GLU A 93 -19.87 -0.95 2.17
N PHE A 94 -18.74 -1.53 1.77
CA PHE A 94 -18.48 -2.05 0.45
C PHE A 94 -18.17 -3.54 0.58
N SER A 95 -18.73 -4.35 -0.32
CA SER A 95 -18.81 -5.82 -0.26
C SER A 95 -17.60 -6.52 0.39
N THR A 96 -17.81 -7.14 1.56
CA THR A 96 -16.78 -7.89 2.29
C THR A 96 -16.67 -9.31 1.75
N TYR A 97 -15.49 -9.72 1.28
CA TYR A 97 -15.23 -11.13 0.94
C TYR A 97 -13.93 -11.61 1.58
N GLY A 98 -14.02 -12.21 2.77
CA GLY A 98 -12.88 -12.72 3.53
C GLY A 98 -12.10 -13.82 2.81
N VAL A 99 -10.77 -13.74 2.90
CA VAL A 99 -9.84 -14.87 2.76
C VAL A 99 -8.78 -14.71 3.85
N GLU A 100 -8.89 -15.55 4.88
CA GLU A 100 -7.89 -15.92 5.90
C GLU A 100 -6.84 -14.87 6.35
N ASP A 101 -7.26 -13.61 6.58
CA ASP A 101 -6.67 -12.58 7.49
C ASP A 101 -6.60 -11.16 6.87
N LEU A 102 -6.79 -11.01 5.55
CA LEU A 102 -6.86 -9.68 4.90
C LEU A 102 -8.29 -9.36 4.41
N VAL A 103 -8.78 -8.17 4.74
CA VAL A 103 -10.09 -7.68 4.28
C VAL A 103 -9.89 -6.59 3.24
N PHE A 104 -10.32 -6.85 2.01
CA PHE A 104 -10.23 -5.88 0.91
C PHE A 104 -11.51 -5.08 0.81
N HIS A 105 -11.36 -3.77 0.61
CA HIS A 105 -12.43 -2.82 0.35
C HIS A 105 -12.18 -2.18 -1.02
N VAL A 106 -13.24 -1.98 -1.79
CA VAL A 106 -13.20 -1.20 -3.02
C VAL A 106 -14.54 -0.47 -3.21
N GLY A 107 -14.50 0.79 -3.61
CA GLY A 107 -15.71 1.60 -3.71
C GLY A 107 -15.57 2.85 -4.56
N LEU A 108 -16.72 3.42 -4.90
CA LEU A 108 -16.82 4.75 -5.51
C LEU A 108 -16.76 5.81 -4.40
N MET A 109 -15.93 6.82 -4.63
CA MET A 109 -15.71 7.91 -3.68
C MET A 109 -16.19 9.25 -4.23
N ASN A 110 -16.32 10.23 -3.36
CA ASN A 110 -16.43 11.63 -3.77
C ASN A 110 -15.10 12.13 -4.40
N ALA A 111 -15.15 13.30 -5.03
CA ALA A 111 -14.05 13.83 -5.83
C ALA A 111 -12.76 14.09 -5.03
N ASP A 112 -12.89 14.32 -3.73
CA ASP A 112 -11.81 14.61 -2.78
C ASP A 112 -11.39 13.39 -1.95
N PHE A 113 -11.94 12.20 -2.22
CA PHE A 113 -11.66 10.95 -1.50
C PHE A 113 -11.94 11.02 0.01
N THR A 114 -12.70 12.02 0.44
CA THR A 114 -13.16 12.21 1.80
C THR A 114 -14.46 11.48 2.04
N GLY A 115 -14.81 10.43 1.31
CA GLY A 115 -16.01 9.63 1.60
C GLY A 115 -16.61 8.91 0.39
N PRO A 116 -17.60 8.03 0.63
CA PRO A 116 -18.29 7.33 -0.45
C PRO A 116 -19.00 8.32 -1.37
N SER A 117 -19.09 7.97 -2.65
CA SER A 117 -19.88 8.76 -3.59
C SER A 117 -21.36 8.71 -3.22
N GLU A 118 -22.02 9.87 -3.22
CA GLU A 118 -23.48 9.96 -3.06
C GLU A 118 -24.24 9.61 -4.36
N SER A 119 -23.52 9.51 -5.48
CA SER A 119 -24.09 9.24 -6.80
C SER A 119 -23.28 8.20 -7.57
N ASN A 120 -24.00 7.31 -8.26
CA ASN A 120 -23.40 6.38 -9.22
C ASN A 120 -23.61 6.84 -10.68
N VAL A 121 -24.04 8.09 -10.89
CA VAL A 121 -24.29 8.68 -12.21
C VAL A 121 -23.22 9.72 -12.51
N TYR A 122 -22.54 9.54 -13.64
CA TYR A 122 -21.40 10.37 -14.04
C TYR A 122 -21.63 10.95 -15.44
N PRO A 123 -21.61 12.28 -15.62
CA PRO A 123 -21.59 12.89 -16.95
C PRO A 123 -20.34 12.48 -17.73
N LEU A 124 -20.46 12.30 -19.05
CA LEU A 124 -19.33 11.97 -19.91
C LEU A 124 -18.19 12.98 -19.73
N GLY A 125 -16.97 12.49 -19.53
CA GLY A 125 -15.79 13.33 -19.30
C GLY A 125 -15.60 13.86 -17.87
N SER A 126 -16.55 13.65 -16.96
CA SER A 126 -16.34 13.87 -15.52
C SER A 126 -15.36 12.85 -14.92
N MET A 127 -14.96 13.02 -13.66
CA MET A 127 -14.06 12.08 -12.99
C MET A 127 -14.86 11.14 -12.08
N ILE A 128 -14.56 9.85 -12.17
CA ILE A 128 -15.02 8.77 -11.32
C ILE A 128 -13.89 8.47 -10.34
N SER A 129 -14.11 8.71 -9.06
CA SER A 129 -13.13 8.40 -8.01
C SER A 129 -13.36 6.98 -7.51
N VAL A 130 -12.34 6.13 -7.63
CA VAL A 130 -12.35 4.75 -7.12
C VAL A 130 -11.25 4.63 -6.07
N MET A 131 -11.60 4.13 -4.90
CA MET A 131 -10.64 3.81 -3.85
C MET A 131 -10.66 2.32 -3.59
N ALA A 132 -9.48 1.76 -3.35
CA ALA A 132 -9.32 0.42 -2.81
C ALA A 132 -8.43 0.47 -1.57
N ALA A 133 -8.76 -0.35 -0.57
CA ALA A 133 -7.98 -0.50 0.64
C ALA A 133 -7.92 -1.96 1.07
N VAL A 134 -6.90 -2.30 1.86
CA VAL A 134 -6.82 -3.58 2.56
C VAL A 134 -6.62 -3.33 4.04
N ASP A 135 -7.51 -3.90 4.86
CA ASP A 135 -7.26 -4.02 6.30
C ASP A 135 -6.24 -5.13 6.51
N GLN A 136 -5.11 -4.74 7.09
CA GLN A 136 -3.94 -5.58 7.27
C GLN A 136 -3.93 -6.26 8.64
N GLN A 137 -4.79 -5.85 9.57
CA GLN A 137 -4.78 -6.31 10.97
C GLN A 137 -3.34 -6.47 11.53
N ASP A 138 -2.96 -7.68 11.96
CA ASP A 138 -1.65 -8.02 12.51
C ASP A 138 -0.60 -8.40 11.45
N HIS A 139 -0.94 -8.29 10.16
CA HIS A 139 -0.03 -8.58 9.06
C HIS A 139 1.05 -7.48 8.93
N GLN A 140 2.25 -7.86 8.49
CA GLN A 140 3.30 -6.90 8.13
C GLN A 140 2.81 -5.90 7.06
N PRO A 141 3.34 -4.65 7.02
CA PRO A 141 2.87 -3.63 6.09
C PRO A 141 2.85 -4.11 4.63
N LEU A 142 1.68 -4.09 3.99
CA LEU A 142 1.51 -4.44 2.59
C LEU A 142 1.28 -3.21 1.72
N LEU A 143 1.76 -3.26 0.49
CA LEU A 143 1.48 -2.29 -0.56
C LEU A 143 0.34 -2.80 -1.44
N LEU A 144 -0.71 -2.00 -1.59
CA LEU A 144 -1.89 -2.35 -2.38
C LEU A 144 -1.76 -1.85 -3.83
N PHE A 145 -2.07 -2.74 -4.76
CA PHE A 145 -2.10 -2.46 -6.20
C PHE A 145 -3.44 -2.84 -6.83
N LEU A 146 -3.80 -2.14 -7.90
CA LEU A 146 -4.82 -2.56 -8.86
C LEU A 146 -4.10 -3.21 -10.04
N GLU A 147 -4.09 -4.55 -10.10
CA GLU A 147 -3.36 -5.29 -11.13
C GLU A 147 -4.07 -5.19 -12.49
N GLU A 148 -5.39 -5.34 -12.50
CA GLU A 148 -6.26 -5.18 -13.67
C GLU A 148 -7.60 -4.57 -13.25
N CYS A 149 -8.16 -3.70 -14.06
CA CYS A 149 -9.51 -3.17 -13.92
C CYS A 149 -10.17 -3.03 -15.30
N ILE A 150 -11.34 -3.61 -15.48
CA ILE A 150 -12.08 -3.65 -16.74
C ILE A 150 -13.52 -3.28 -16.48
N ALA A 151 -14.07 -2.33 -17.25
CA ALA A 151 -15.49 -2.02 -17.21
C ALA A 151 -16.28 -2.93 -18.16
N SER A 152 -17.45 -3.40 -17.74
CA SER A 152 -18.39 -4.16 -18.57
C SER A 152 -19.84 -3.77 -18.24
N THR A 153 -20.80 -4.19 -19.06
CA THR A 153 -22.24 -3.97 -18.80
C THR A 153 -22.88 -5.08 -17.95
N THR A 154 -22.06 -6.00 -17.42
CA THR A 154 -22.51 -7.17 -16.69
C THR A 154 -21.87 -7.25 -15.31
N PRO A 155 -22.60 -7.71 -14.28
CA PRO A 155 -22.07 -7.89 -12.94
C PRO A 155 -21.04 -9.03 -12.84
N ASP A 156 -20.99 -9.92 -13.85
CA ASP A 156 -20.00 -10.99 -13.98
C ASP A 156 -19.23 -10.86 -15.31
N LEU A 157 -17.91 -11.02 -15.27
CA LEU A 157 -17.09 -11.07 -16.48
C LEU A 157 -17.21 -12.45 -17.15
N HIS A 158 -17.63 -12.44 -18.41
CA HIS A 158 -17.67 -13.63 -19.26
C HIS A 158 -16.80 -13.43 -20.51
N PRO A 159 -16.16 -14.50 -21.03
CA PRO A 159 -15.42 -14.44 -22.28
C PRO A 159 -16.31 -13.92 -23.42
N GLY A 160 -15.87 -12.85 -24.10
CA GLY A 160 -16.60 -12.24 -25.22
C GLY A 160 -17.63 -11.18 -24.83
N ALA A 161 -17.76 -10.83 -23.54
CA ALA A 161 -18.52 -9.66 -23.14
C ALA A 161 -17.82 -8.37 -23.62
N ASP A 162 -18.62 -7.42 -24.13
CA ASP A 162 -18.12 -6.08 -24.45
C ASP A 162 -17.53 -5.45 -23.19
N SER A 163 -16.32 -4.92 -23.33
CA SER A 163 -15.57 -4.41 -22.19
C SER A 163 -14.68 -3.23 -22.56
N TYR A 164 -14.41 -2.40 -21.56
CA TYR A 164 -13.55 -1.24 -21.66
C TYR A 164 -12.35 -1.39 -20.71
N PRO A 165 -11.12 -1.51 -21.24
CA PRO A 165 -9.94 -1.70 -20.41
C PRO A 165 -9.55 -0.38 -19.72
N ILE A 166 -9.49 -0.40 -18.39
CA ILE A 166 -9.06 0.76 -17.59
C ILE A 166 -7.60 0.56 -17.18
N ILE A 167 -7.33 -0.53 -16.44
CA ILE A 167 -5.99 -0.94 -16.02
C ILE A 167 -5.74 -2.34 -16.59
N THR A 168 -4.61 -2.52 -17.26
CA THR A 168 -4.19 -3.81 -17.81
C THR A 168 -2.70 -4.02 -17.58
N ASN A 169 -2.16 -5.18 -18.00
CA ASN A 169 -0.71 -5.43 -18.01
C ASN A 169 -0.04 -5.20 -16.64
N LYS A 170 -0.74 -5.64 -15.59
CA LYS A 170 -0.27 -5.64 -14.20
C LYS A 170 0.02 -4.24 -13.65
N GLY A 171 -1.00 -3.40 -13.63
CA GLY A 171 -0.95 -2.06 -13.06
C GLY A 171 -0.64 -0.93 -14.04
N CYS A 172 -0.73 -1.16 -15.35
CA CYS A 172 -0.64 -0.09 -16.35
C CYS A 172 -2.04 0.50 -16.60
N LEU A 173 -2.29 1.73 -16.15
CA LEU A 173 -3.53 2.48 -16.39
C LEU A 173 -3.61 2.93 -17.85
N VAL A 174 -3.96 2.02 -18.75
CA VAL A 174 -3.98 2.27 -20.20
C VAL A 174 -4.97 3.36 -20.62
N ASP A 175 -6.03 3.57 -19.85
CA ASP A 175 -7.00 4.64 -20.09
C ASP A 175 -6.37 6.05 -20.06
N SER A 176 -5.35 6.25 -19.23
CA SER A 176 -4.62 7.53 -19.12
C SER A 176 -3.93 7.98 -20.42
N LYS A 177 -3.70 7.06 -21.38
CA LYS A 177 -3.13 7.41 -22.69
C LYS A 177 -4.09 8.26 -23.53
N VAL A 178 -5.40 8.10 -23.33
CA VAL A 178 -6.44 8.73 -24.15
C VAL A 178 -7.36 9.65 -23.35
N SER A 179 -7.24 9.66 -22.01
CA SER A 179 -8.10 10.41 -21.11
C SER A 179 -7.28 11.24 -20.10
N ARG A 180 -7.95 11.77 -19.07
CA ARG A 180 -7.32 12.44 -17.93
C ARG A 180 -7.23 11.53 -16.70
N SER A 181 -7.37 10.22 -16.89
CA SER A 181 -7.29 9.25 -15.80
C SER A 181 -5.87 9.16 -15.24
N LYS A 182 -5.76 9.00 -13.93
CA LYS A 182 -4.50 8.91 -13.21
C LYS A 182 -4.68 8.21 -11.88
N PHE A 183 -3.58 7.71 -11.34
CA PHE A 183 -3.52 7.39 -9.92
C PHE A 183 -3.28 8.67 -9.13
N GLU A 184 -3.96 8.82 -7.99
CA GLU A 184 -3.68 9.93 -7.07
C GLU A 184 -2.54 9.56 -6.12
N PRO A 185 -1.77 10.56 -5.62
CA PRO A 185 -0.71 10.33 -4.66
C PRO A 185 -1.18 9.50 -3.46
N ARG A 186 -0.35 8.53 -3.06
CA ARG A 186 -0.71 7.60 -1.99
C ARG A 186 -0.48 8.20 -0.61
N GLU A 187 -1.50 8.17 0.24
CA GLU A 187 -1.37 8.56 1.66
C GLU A 187 -0.98 7.37 2.57
N LYS A 188 -1.45 6.16 2.28
CA LYS A 188 -1.18 4.93 3.04
C LYS A 188 -0.82 3.79 2.08
N LEU A 189 0.21 2.99 2.40
CA LEU A 189 0.63 1.85 1.56
C LEU A 189 -0.50 0.84 1.31
N SER A 190 -1.39 0.68 2.29
CA SER A 190 -2.55 -0.21 2.26
C SER A 190 -3.71 0.28 1.39
N GLU A 191 -3.61 1.46 0.76
CA GLU A 191 -4.70 2.15 0.09
C GLU A 191 -4.25 2.70 -1.27
N ILE A 192 -5.09 2.63 -2.28
CA ILE A 192 -4.82 3.17 -3.62
C ILE A 192 -6.03 3.94 -4.14
N HIS A 193 -5.77 5.13 -4.67
CA HIS A 193 -6.76 6.04 -5.23
C HIS A 193 -6.60 6.13 -6.73
N LEU A 194 -7.69 5.93 -7.45
CA LEU A 194 -7.76 5.94 -8.90
C LEU A 194 -8.83 6.93 -9.35
N SER A 195 -8.43 7.92 -10.14
CA SER A 195 -9.33 8.86 -10.79
C SER A 195 -9.50 8.43 -12.25
N VAL A 196 -10.70 7.99 -12.64
CA VAL A 196 -11.01 7.56 -14.01
C VAL A 196 -11.91 8.59 -14.68
N GLN A 197 -11.52 9.11 -15.84
CA GLN A 197 -12.40 9.95 -16.63
C GLN A 197 -13.55 9.11 -17.19
N ALA A 198 -14.80 9.52 -16.93
CA ALA A 198 -16.00 8.87 -17.44
C ALA A 198 -15.93 8.73 -18.96
N PHE A 199 -16.09 7.49 -19.42
CA PHE A 199 -15.85 7.05 -20.78
C PHE A 199 -17.14 6.87 -21.57
N LYS A 200 -17.04 6.85 -22.90
CA LYS A 200 -18.20 6.71 -23.80
C LYS A 200 -18.77 5.28 -23.87
N PHE A 201 -18.03 4.30 -23.35
CA PHE A 201 -18.48 2.91 -23.36
C PHE A 201 -19.81 2.76 -22.60
N ALA A 202 -20.79 2.08 -23.22
CA ALA A 202 -22.10 1.78 -22.64
C ALA A 202 -22.87 3.01 -22.09
N LEU A 203 -22.78 4.17 -22.77
CA LEU A 203 -23.55 5.37 -22.41
C LEU A 203 -25.04 5.08 -22.19
N GLY A 204 -25.58 5.56 -21.07
CA GLY A 204 -26.99 5.38 -20.71
C GLY A 204 -27.35 3.99 -20.15
N HIS A 205 -26.38 3.08 -20.05
CA HIS A 205 -26.56 1.75 -19.47
C HIS A 205 -25.80 1.61 -18.15
N GLU A 206 -26.13 0.57 -17.39
CA GLU A 206 -25.38 0.18 -16.21
C GLU A 206 -24.02 -0.41 -16.61
N VAL A 207 -22.99 0.01 -15.88
CA VAL A 207 -21.60 -0.40 -16.04
C VAL A 207 -21.07 -0.87 -14.70
N PHE A 208 -20.27 -1.93 -14.72
CA PHE A 208 -19.57 -2.50 -13.57
C PHE A 208 -18.07 -2.47 -13.86
N ILE A 209 -17.27 -2.03 -12.89
CA ILE A 209 -15.81 -2.05 -12.96
C ILE A 209 -15.31 -3.25 -12.17
N HIS A 210 -14.72 -4.20 -12.88
CA HIS A 210 -14.17 -5.43 -12.33
C HIS A 210 -12.69 -5.26 -12.12
N CYS A 211 -12.22 -5.35 -10.87
CA CYS A 211 -10.83 -5.15 -10.51
C CYS A 211 -10.21 -6.40 -9.87
N THR A 212 -8.93 -6.60 -10.13
CA THR A 212 -8.06 -7.52 -9.38
C THR A 212 -7.14 -6.71 -8.49
N LEU A 213 -7.41 -6.73 -7.18
CA LEU A 213 -6.63 -6.10 -6.13
C LEU A 213 -5.50 -7.04 -5.71
N VAL A 214 -4.31 -6.51 -5.43
CA VAL A 214 -3.16 -7.29 -4.97
C VAL A 214 -2.50 -6.58 -3.80
N ALA A 215 -2.47 -7.23 -2.64
CA ALA A 215 -1.69 -6.79 -1.49
C ALA A 215 -0.35 -7.55 -1.49
N TRP A 216 0.77 -6.83 -1.47
CA TRP A 216 2.10 -7.40 -1.68
C TRP A 216 3.15 -6.80 -0.74
N ASP A 217 4.19 -7.57 -0.43
CA ASP A 217 5.34 -7.08 0.35
C ASP A 217 6.05 -5.94 -0.40
N PRO A 218 6.20 -4.74 0.21
CA PRO A 218 6.94 -3.64 -0.40
C PRO A 218 8.41 -4.00 -0.72
N ASN A 219 8.98 -4.99 -0.02
CA ASN A 219 10.31 -5.52 -0.27
C ASN A 219 10.27 -6.61 -1.34
N GLY A 220 10.26 -6.21 -2.61
CA GLY A 220 10.26 -7.17 -3.72
C GLY A 220 9.41 -6.74 -4.91
N LEU A 221 9.31 -5.44 -5.14
CA LEU A 221 8.60 -4.91 -6.29
C LEU A 221 9.35 -5.28 -7.58
N ASP A 222 8.60 -5.77 -8.56
CA ASP A 222 9.07 -6.06 -9.90
C ASP A 222 8.17 -5.37 -10.94
N ASP A 223 8.41 -5.64 -12.21
CA ASP A 223 7.59 -5.13 -13.32
C ASP A 223 6.14 -5.63 -13.30
N THR A 224 5.75 -6.45 -12.33
CA THR A 224 4.39 -6.95 -12.11
C THR A 224 3.72 -6.43 -10.84
N LYS A 225 4.41 -5.61 -10.04
CA LYS A 225 3.93 -5.03 -8.78
C LYS A 225 4.17 -3.53 -8.80
N LYS A 226 3.32 -2.83 -9.54
CA LYS A 226 3.45 -1.41 -9.89
C LYS A 226 2.08 -0.77 -10.10
N ALA A 227 2.03 0.55 -10.02
CA ALA A 227 0.90 1.37 -10.45
C ALA A 227 1.43 2.48 -11.36
N CYS A 228 1.20 2.36 -12.66
CA CYS A 228 1.74 3.25 -13.67
C CYS A 228 0.61 3.97 -14.40
N HIS A 229 0.74 5.28 -14.60
CA HIS A 229 -0.14 6.03 -15.49
C HIS A 229 0.68 6.81 -16.52
N TYR A 230 0.06 7.13 -17.65
CA TYR A 230 0.68 7.84 -18.74
C TYR A 230 0.45 9.33 -18.59
N ASN A 231 1.54 10.06 -18.44
CA ASN A 231 1.59 11.51 -18.51
C ASN A 231 1.95 11.93 -19.94
N LYS A 232 1.22 12.87 -20.53
CA LYS A 232 1.44 13.30 -21.92
C LYS A 232 2.81 13.95 -22.12
N ASP A 233 3.34 14.59 -21.09
CA ASP A 233 4.61 15.32 -21.17
C ASP A 233 5.80 14.41 -20.85
N HIS A 234 5.62 13.42 -19.96
CA HIS A 234 6.72 12.63 -19.40
C HIS A 234 6.67 11.13 -19.77
N GLY A 235 5.60 10.67 -20.41
CA GLY A 235 5.38 9.25 -20.71
C GLY A 235 4.86 8.47 -19.50
N TRP A 236 5.20 7.19 -19.38
CA TRP A 236 4.76 6.35 -18.27
C TRP A 236 5.46 6.74 -16.97
N GLU A 237 4.67 7.05 -15.94
CA GLU A 237 5.14 7.41 -14.61
C GLU A 237 4.65 6.40 -13.57
N LEU A 238 5.56 6.01 -12.67
CA LEU A 238 5.26 5.18 -11.51
C LEU A 238 4.66 6.06 -10.40
N LEU A 239 3.55 5.61 -9.82
CA LEU A 239 2.85 6.33 -8.74
C LEU A 239 3.76 6.63 -7.54
N ASP A 240 4.38 5.60 -6.99
CA ASP A 240 4.98 5.70 -5.65
C ASP A 240 6.33 6.43 -5.65
N ASN A 241 7.11 6.30 -6.74
CA ASN A 241 8.41 6.97 -6.84
C ASN A 241 8.85 7.13 -8.32
N PRO A 242 8.82 8.36 -8.85
CA PRO A 242 9.22 8.65 -10.24
C PRO A 242 10.66 8.24 -10.60
N ALA A 243 11.56 8.11 -9.62
CA ALA A 243 12.93 7.65 -9.87
C ALA A 243 12.99 6.20 -10.40
N TYR A 244 11.92 5.43 -10.22
CA TYR A 244 11.79 4.06 -10.69
C TYR A 244 10.81 3.90 -11.85
N ASN A 245 10.58 4.96 -12.64
CA ASN A 245 9.74 4.90 -13.86
C ASN A 245 10.14 3.78 -14.83
N GLY A 246 11.39 3.31 -14.81
CA GLY A 246 11.82 2.15 -15.61
C GLY A 246 11.06 0.85 -15.32
N LEU A 247 10.35 0.73 -14.19
CA LEU A 247 9.42 -0.37 -13.94
C LEU A 247 8.18 -0.33 -14.84
N CYS A 248 7.83 0.86 -15.35
CA CYS A 248 6.69 1.09 -16.22
C CYS A 248 7.02 0.95 -17.72
N ASP A 249 8.31 0.78 -18.10
CA ASP A 249 8.72 0.63 -19.51
C ASP A 249 8.02 -0.54 -20.22
N CYS A 250 7.67 -1.59 -19.47
CA CYS A 250 6.94 -2.74 -20.00
C CYS A 250 5.47 -2.44 -20.34
N CYS A 251 4.92 -1.27 -19.96
CA CYS A 251 3.54 -0.90 -20.24
C CYS A 251 3.25 -0.67 -21.74
N GLU A 252 4.28 -0.38 -22.55
CA GLU A 252 4.17 -0.38 -24.02
C GLU A 252 4.38 -1.77 -24.65
N SER A 253 4.70 -2.78 -23.84
CA SER A 253 4.89 -4.17 -24.28
C SER A 253 4.16 -5.13 -23.34
N THR A 254 4.81 -6.19 -22.86
CA THR A 254 4.21 -7.16 -21.94
C THR A 254 5.04 -7.24 -20.68
N CYS A 255 4.44 -6.90 -19.54
CA CYS A 255 5.07 -6.99 -18.23
C CYS A 255 5.11 -8.44 -17.76
N LYS A 256 6.32 -8.96 -17.51
CA LYS A 256 6.55 -10.38 -17.24
C LYS A 256 7.45 -10.52 -16.02
N SER A 257 6.95 -11.19 -14.99
CA SER A 257 7.77 -11.48 -13.82
C SER A 257 9.01 -12.27 -14.23
N ARG A 258 10.19 -11.77 -13.86
CA ARG A 258 11.44 -12.50 -14.06
C ARG A 258 11.39 -13.73 -13.16
N LYS A 259 11.36 -14.94 -13.75
CA LYS A 259 11.45 -16.21 -13.02
C LYS A 259 12.78 -16.27 -12.24
N ARG A 260 12.79 -15.83 -10.97
CA ARG A 260 13.84 -16.21 -10.03
C ARG A 260 13.59 -17.68 -9.65
N ARG A 261 14.56 -18.55 -9.90
CA ARG A 261 14.50 -19.95 -9.44
C ARG A 261 14.62 -19.94 -7.90
N ASN A 262 13.67 -20.60 -7.24
CA ASN A 262 13.61 -20.90 -5.81
C ASN A 262 13.25 -19.72 -4.88
N LEU A 263 11.95 -19.61 -4.55
CA LEU A 263 11.40 -19.80 -3.20
C LEU A 263 9.87 -19.68 -3.33
N SER A 264 9.16 -20.72 -2.92
CA SER A 264 7.71 -20.68 -2.75
C SER A 264 7.41 -19.91 -1.46
N GLU A 265 7.68 -18.61 -1.46
CA GLU A 265 7.18 -17.70 -0.42
C GLU A 265 5.98 -16.95 -1.02
N LYS A 266 4.80 -17.12 -0.41
CA LYS A 266 3.58 -16.41 -0.80
C LYS A 266 3.70 -14.95 -0.33
N HIS A 267 4.41 -14.11 -1.09
CA HIS A 267 4.65 -12.70 -0.73
C HIS A 267 3.46 -11.75 -0.97
N GLY A 268 2.25 -12.30 -1.17
CA GLY A 268 1.05 -11.47 -1.28
C GLY A 268 -0.20 -12.24 -1.69
N LEU A 269 -1.32 -11.53 -1.64
CA LEU A 269 -2.66 -12.05 -1.87
C LEU A 269 -3.37 -11.23 -2.95
N ALA A 270 -4.02 -11.93 -3.89
CA ALA A 270 -4.81 -11.32 -4.94
C ALA A 270 -6.31 -11.57 -4.69
N LYS A 271 -7.13 -10.55 -4.92
CA LYS A 271 -8.59 -10.60 -4.74
C LYS A 271 -9.29 -9.93 -5.91
N LYS A 272 -10.30 -10.60 -6.47
CA LYS A 272 -11.21 -9.99 -7.45
C LYS A 272 -12.35 -9.29 -6.72
N ALA A 273 -12.73 -8.12 -7.20
CA ALA A 273 -13.85 -7.34 -6.70
C ALA A 273 -14.54 -6.57 -7.84
N VAL A 274 -15.77 -6.14 -7.60
CA VAL A 274 -16.61 -5.45 -8.58
C VAL A 274 -17.16 -4.17 -7.96
N VAL A 275 -17.10 -3.07 -8.70
CA VAL A 275 -17.62 -1.76 -8.32
C VAL A 275 -18.76 -1.39 -9.27
N GLY A 276 -19.93 -1.07 -8.73
CA GLY A 276 -21.09 -0.65 -9.52
C GLY A 276 -22.40 -1.22 -8.97
N PRO A 277 -23.51 -1.02 -9.71
CA PRO A 277 -23.57 -0.40 -11.03
C PRO A 277 -23.30 1.11 -11.00
N LEU A 278 -22.72 1.63 -12.08
CA LEU A 278 -22.62 3.07 -12.38
C LEU A 278 -23.18 3.35 -13.77
N THR A 279 -23.62 4.58 -14.02
CA THR A 279 -24.19 5.00 -15.31
C THR A 279 -23.46 6.22 -15.83
N ILE A 280 -22.94 6.14 -17.06
CA ILE A 280 -22.39 7.30 -17.75
C ILE A 280 -23.49 7.97 -18.57
N THR A 281 -23.70 9.27 -18.36
CA THR A 281 -24.70 10.08 -19.06
C THR A 281 -24.04 10.97 -20.11
N ALA A 282 -24.81 11.32 -21.15
CA ALA A 282 -24.33 12.14 -22.27
C ALA A 282 -24.14 13.61 -21.90
#